data_AF-A0A2J6W534-F1
#
_entry.id   AF-A0A2J6W534-F1
#
_cell.length_a   1.000
_cell.length_b   1.000
_cell.length_c   1.000
_cell.angle_alpha   90.00
_cell.angle_beta   90.00
_cell.angle_gamma   90.00
#
_symmetry.space_group_name_H-M   'P 1'
#
loop_
_entity.id
_entity.type
_entity.pdbx_description
1 polymer ?
#
loop_
_entity_poly.entity_id
_entity_poly.type
_entity_poly.pdbx_seq_one_letter_code
_entity_poly.pdbx_strand_id
1 'polypeptide(L)'
;MKNRSLSNLIGAVILISATLIGGVLVYNFFQKSLNSMENIGQNVNIIASSQLLSSSSQIIYIKITNNMQGDIKIIGIYGIFSNGSETNLSLTSNQIEPDILGKSLSSGNSLSAVLYASSLIESIFMQYNYTITNQIMTSQPVKLS
;
A
#
# COMPACT_ATOMS: atom_id res chain seq x y z
N MET A 1 -29.86 11.28 -58.35
CA MET A 1 -29.60 10.05 -57.56
C MET A 1 -28.23 10.03 -56.86
N LYS A 2 -27.15 10.57 -57.44
CA LYS A 2 -25.79 10.60 -56.81
C LYS A 2 -25.71 11.24 -55.41
N ASN A 3 -26.47 12.30 -55.14
CA ASN A 3 -26.38 13.03 -53.86
C ASN A 3 -26.93 12.24 -52.66
N ARG A 4 -27.86 11.30 -52.89
CA ARG A 4 -28.40 10.44 -51.82
C ARG A 4 -27.42 9.33 -51.41
N SER A 5 -26.66 8.76 -52.36
CA SER A 5 -25.68 7.73 -52.01
C SER A 5 -24.45 8.30 -51.30
N LEU A 6 -24.00 9.52 -51.66
CA LEU A 6 -22.97 10.24 -50.91
C LEU A 6 -23.42 10.59 -49.49
N SER A 7 -24.67 11.04 -49.32
CA SER A 7 -25.23 11.33 -47.99
C SER A 7 -25.34 10.08 -47.11
N ASN A 8 -25.76 8.95 -47.68
CA ASN A 8 -25.84 7.68 -46.95
C ASN A 8 -24.44 7.16 -46.56
N LEU A 9 -23.44 7.33 -47.44
CA LEU A 9 -22.06 6.95 -47.16
C LEU A 9 -21.46 7.79 -46.02
N ILE A 10 -21.67 9.10 -46.04
CA ILE A 10 -21.20 10.01 -44.98
C ILE A 10 -21.88 9.67 -43.65
N GLY A 11 -23.19 9.42 -43.65
CA GLY A 11 -23.92 8.99 -42.46
C GLY A 11 -23.38 7.69 -41.87
N ALA A 12 -23.07 6.69 -42.71
CA ALA A 12 -22.48 5.44 -42.28
C ALA A 12 -21.08 5.63 -41.66
N VAL A 13 -20.22 6.45 -42.27
CA VAL A 13 -18.87 6.74 -41.75
C VAL A 13 -18.93 7.44 -40.38
N ILE A 14 -19.84 8.40 -40.22
CA ILE A 14 -20.05 9.09 -38.93
C ILE A 14 -20.53 8.09 -37.87
N LEU A 15 -21.48 7.21 -38.22
CA LEU A 15 -22.02 6.22 -37.30
C LEU A 15 -20.95 5.22 -36.84
N ILE A 16 -20.14 4.70 -37.77
CA ILE A 16 -19.05 3.78 -37.45
C ILE A 16 -18.02 4.47 -36.55
N SER A 17 -17.64 5.70 -36.88
CA SER A 17 -16.66 6.47 -36.10
C SER A 17 -17.17 6.75 -34.68
N ALA A 18 -18.42 7.18 -34.54
CA ALA A 18 -19.05 7.41 -33.23
C ALA A 18 -19.16 6.11 -32.41
N THR A 19 -19.47 4.99 -33.06
CA THR A 19 -19.56 3.67 -32.40
C THR A 19 -18.19 3.20 -31.92
N LEU A 20 -17.14 3.37 -32.72
CA LEU A 20 -15.77 3.02 -32.34
C LEU A 20 -15.27 3.87 -31.18
N ILE A 21 -15.46 5.19 -31.25
CA ILE A 21 -15.06 6.11 -30.17
C ILE A 21 -15.84 5.81 -28.89
N GLY A 22 -17.16 5.64 -29.00
CA GLY A 22 -18.01 5.26 -27.87
C GLY A 22 -17.57 3.94 -27.23
N GLY A 23 -17.29 2.92 -28.05
CA GLY A 23 -16.78 1.63 -27.59
C GLY A 23 -15.46 1.73 -26.84
N VAL A 24 -14.49 2.50 -27.36
CA VAL A 24 -13.19 2.72 -26.72
C VAL A 24 -13.34 3.46 -25.38
N LEU A 25 -14.20 4.48 -25.32
CA LEU A 25 -14.45 5.23 -24.08
C LEU A 25 -15.06 4.34 -23.00
N VAL A 26 -16.08 3.56 -23.36
CA VAL A 26 -16.76 2.63 -22.45
C VAL A 26 -15.79 1.53 -21.98
N TYR A 27 -15.01 0.95 -22.88
CA TYR A 27 -13.98 -0.03 -22.54
C TYR A 27 -12.97 0.54 -21.54
N ASN A 28 -12.45 1.74 -21.79
CA ASN A 28 -11.49 2.39 -20.90
C ASN A 28 -12.11 2.72 -19.54
N PHE A 29 -13.38 3.13 -19.50
CA PHE A 29 -14.09 3.36 -18.25
C PHE A 29 -14.19 2.08 -17.42
N PHE A 30 -14.61 0.96 -18.01
CA PHE A 30 -14.69 -0.31 -17.31
C PHE A 30 -13.32 -0.82 -16.86
N GLN A 31 -12.29 -0.68 -17.69
CA GLN A 31 -10.93 -1.06 -17.29
C GLN A 31 -10.44 -0.26 -16.08
N LYS A 32 -10.66 1.06 -16.08
CA LYS A 32 -10.35 1.89 -14.91
C LYS A 32 -11.14 1.46 -13.69
N SER A 33 -12.43 1.18 -13.85
CA SER A 33 -13.30 0.72 -12.76
C SER A 33 -12.85 -0.62 -12.18
N LEU A 34 -12.48 -1.58 -13.02
CA LEU A 34 -11.96 -2.88 -12.59
C LEU A 34 -10.65 -2.73 -11.84
N ASN A 35 -9.71 -1.94 -12.36
CA ASN A 35 -8.46 -1.66 -11.66
C ASN A 35 -8.71 -0.98 -10.31
N SER A 36 -9.65 -0.04 -10.22
CA SER A 36 -10.04 0.55 -8.93
C SER A 36 -10.63 -0.49 -7.99
N MET A 37 -11.50 -1.38 -8.47
CA MET A 37 -12.09 -2.45 -7.67
C MET A 37 -11.07 -3.47 -7.17
N GLU A 38 -10.10 -3.87 -8.01
CA GLU A 38 -9.01 -4.76 -7.60
C GLU A 38 -8.12 -4.13 -6.52
N ASN A 39 -7.98 -2.81 -6.52
CA ASN A 39 -7.22 -2.08 -5.49
C ASN A 39 -8.02 -1.85 -4.19
N ILE A 40 -9.34 -2.05 -4.18
CA ILE A 40 -10.16 -1.93 -2.97
C ILE A 40 -9.85 -3.12 -2.05
N GLY A 41 -9.24 -2.82 -0.91
CA GLY A 41 -8.81 -3.83 0.07
C GLY A 41 -7.31 -4.16 0.00
N GLN A 42 -6.59 -3.65 -1.01
CA GLN A 42 -5.13 -3.74 -1.04
C GLN A 42 -4.54 -2.79 0.00
N ASN A 43 -3.95 -3.36 1.03
CA ASN A 43 -3.22 -2.61 2.04
C ASN A 43 -2.11 -3.47 2.65
N VAL A 44 -1.23 -2.81 3.38
CA VAL A 44 -0.36 -3.50 4.31
C VAL A 44 -0.92 -3.27 5.71
N ASN A 45 -1.37 -4.34 6.33
CA ASN A 45 -1.94 -4.31 7.66
C ASN A 45 -0.86 -4.56 8.70
N ILE A 46 -0.84 -3.74 9.75
CA ILE A 46 0.08 -3.87 10.87
C ILE A 46 -0.74 -3.98 12.13
N ILE A 47 -0.40 -4.98 12.94
CA ILE A 47 -0.91 -5.15 14.29
C ILE A 47 0.28 -5.04 15.21
N ALA A 48 0.17 -4.19 16.22
CA ALA A 48 1.23 -3.97 17.19
C ALA A 48 0.66 -3.91 18.59
N SER A 49 1.37 -4.50 19.53
CA SER A 49 1.08 -4.44 20.96
C SER A 49 2.38 -4.23 21.70
N SER A 50 2.34 -3.51 22.83
CA SER A 50 3.56 -3.31 23.62
C SER A 50 3.43 -3.86 25.02
N GLN A 51 4.59 -4.17 25.60
CA GLN A 51 4.70 -4.58 26.99
C GLN A 51 5.82 -3.78 27.63
N LEU A 52 5.49 -3.04 28.68
CA LEU A 52 6.48 -2.32 29.47
C LEU A 52 7.43 -3.30 30.15
N LEU A 53 8.73 -3.07 29.96
CA LEU A 53 9.79 -3.76 30.70
C LEU A 53 10.25 -2.94 31.90
N SER A 54 10.29 -1.62 31.74
CA SER A 54 10.67 -0.66 32.77
C SER A 54 9.97 0.68 32.53
N SER A 55 10.23 1.67 33.38
CA SER A 55 9.72 3.03 33.20
C SER A 55 10.22 3.70 31.91
N SER A 56 11.37 3.27 31.37
CA SER A 56 12.00 3.86 30.18
C SER A 56 12.01 2.96 28.95
N SER A 57 11.60 1.70 29.09
CA SER A 57 11.68 0.72 28.01
C SER A 57 10.46 -0.19 27.89
N GLN A 58 10.17 -0.56 26.65
CA GLN A 58 9.12 -1.50 26.29
C GLN A 58 9.56 -2.43 25.17
N ILE A 59 8.93 -3.60 25.13
CA ILE A 59 8.97 -4.49 23.97
C ILE A 59 7.74 -4.21 23.12
N ILE A 60 7.93 -4.12 21.81
CA ILE A 60 6.85 -3.97 20.84
C ILE A 60 6.80 -5.25 19.99
N TYR A 61 5.68 -5.97 20.08
CA TYR A 61 5.38 -7.10 19.22
C TYR A 61 4.65 -6.59 17.99
N ILE A 62 5.13 -6.96 16.80
CA ILE A 62 4.57 -6.49 15.53
C ILE A 62 4.26 -7.70 14.65
N LYS A 63 3.07 -7.69 14.05
CA LYS A 63 2.69 -8.57 12.95
C LYS A 63 2.31 -7.73 11.74
N ILE A 64 3.02 -7.93 10.64
CA ILE A 64 2.81 -7.28 9.35
C ILE A 64 2.16 -8.30 8.43
N THR A 65 1.07 -7.92 7.75
CA THR A 65 0.40 -8.77 6.75
C THR A 65 0.31 -8.01 5.44
N ASN A 66 0.80 -8.60 4.36
CA ASN A 66 0.69 -8.01 3.03
C ASN A 66 -0.63 -8.44 2.37
N ASN A 67 -1.60 -7.52 2.29
CA ASN A 67 -2.83 -7.73 1.53
C ASN A 67 -2.78 -7.02 0.16
N MET A 68 -1.63 -6.47 -0.24
CA MET A 68 -1.42 -5.93 -1.59
C MET A 68 -1.39 -7.09 -2.60
N GLN A 69 -1.71 -6.82 -3.86
CA GLN A 69 -1.65 -7.81 -4.93
C GLN A 69 -0.21 -8.27 -5.23
N GLY A 70 0.75 -7.36 -5.10
CA GLY A 70 2.17 -7.64 -5.30
C GLY A 70 2.98 -7.70 -4.02
N ASP A 71 4.25 -8.07 -4.18
CA ASP A 71 5.22 -8.13 -3.09
C ASP A 71 5.54 -6.72 -2.57
N ILE A 72 5.82 -6.63 -1.27
CA ILE A 72 6.31 -5.40 -0.65
C ILE A 72 7.73 -5.62 -0.12
N LYS A 73 8.57 -4.60 -0.18
CA LYS A 73 9.88 -4.60 0.48
C LYS A 73 9.85 -3.64 1.65
N ILE A 74 10.08 -4.14 2.86
CA ILE A 74 10.07 -3.30 4.08
C ILE A 74 11.30 -2.38 4.06
N ILE A 75 11.08 -1.08 4.22
CA ILE A 75 12.14 -0.05 4.21
C ILE A 75 12.48 0.40 5.62
N GLY A 76 11.48 0.51 6.49
CA GLY A 76 11.68 1.00 7.85
C GLY A 76 10.44 0.88 8.72
N ILE A 77 10.66 0.78 10.03
CA ILE A 77 9.63 0.89 11.05
C ILE A 77 9.92 2.13 11.88
N TYR A 78 8.89 2.95 12.06
CA TYR A 78 8.96 4.24 12.71
C TYR A 78 8.02 4.27 13.91
N GLY A 79 8.52 4.81 15.03
CA GLY A 79 7.75 5.07 16.23
C GLY A 79 7.40 6.54 16.32
N ILE A 80 6.17 6.83 16.73
CA ILE A 80 5.66 8.18 16.95
C ILE A 80 5.51 8.40 18.46
N PHE A 81 6.08 9.49 18.95
CA PHE A 81 5.95 9.96 20.31
C PHE A 81 4.69 10.83 20.48
N SER A 82 4.27 11.06 21.73
CA SER A 82 3.10 11.90 22.05
C SER A 82 3.19 13.34 21.54
N ASN A 83 4.40 13.87 21.39
CA ASN A 83 4.68 15.18 20.81
C ASN A 83 4.63 15.21 19.28
N GLY A 84 4.32 14.09 18.62
CA GLY A 84 4.28 13.93 17.17
C GLY A 84 5.66 13.75 16.51
N SER A 85 6.75 13.72 17.28
CA SER A 85 8.07 13.40 16.73
C SER A 85 8.15 11.93 16.32
N GLU A 86 8.92 11.65 15.28
CA GLU A 86 9.12 10.31 14.74
C GLU A 86 10.56 9.86 15.00
N THR A 87 10.74 8.58 15.30
CA THR A 87 12.07 7.96 15.34
C THR A 87 12.07 6.66 14.58
N ASN A 88 13.18 6.37 13.90
CA ASN A 88 13.35 5.11 13.20
C ASN A 88 13.73 4.01 14.20
N LEU A 89 12.80 3.09 14.45
CA LEU A 89 12.98 1.96 15.36
C LEU A 89 13.77 0.82 14.75
N SER A 90 13.84 0.79 13.42
CA SER A 90 14.57 -0.24 12.68
C SER A 90 16.10 -0.04 12.66
N LEU A 91 16.61 1.09 13.17
CA LEU A 91 18.05 1.42 13.19
C LEU A 91 18.65 1.55 14.61
N THR A 92 17.83 1.57 15.67
CA THR A 92 18.32 1.90 17.01
C THR A 92 18.73 0.66 17.81
N SER A 93 20.02 0.35 17.71
CA SER A 93 20.93 -0.03 18.80
C SER A 93 20.78 -1.41 19.48
N ASN A 94 21.71 -2.31 19.13
CA ASN A 94 22.32 -3.33 20.01
C ASN A 94 21.54 -4.56 20.50
N GLN A 95 20.32 -4.87 20.04
CA GLN A 95 19.63 -6.08 20.52
C GLN A 95 18.91 -6.83 19.39
N ILE A 96 19.35 -8.07 19.17
CA ILE A 96 18.68 -9.18 18.46
C ILE A 96 17.79 -8.70 17.31
N GLU A 97 18.39 -8.47 16.14
CA GLU A 97 17.65 -8.18 14.91
C GLU A 97 16.55 -9.22 14.66
N PRO A 98 15.29 -8.80 14.46
CA PRO A 98 14.53 -9.40 13.38
C PRO A 98 14.99 -8.66 12.12
N ASP A 99 15.82 -9.33 11.31
CA ASP A 99 16.23 -8.95 9.94
C ASP A 99 14.96 -8.76 9.08
N ILE A 100 14.24 -7.65 9.26
CA ILE A 100 12.99 -7.35 8.55
C ILE A 100 13.21 -6.24 7.54
N LEU A 101 14.26 -5.45 7.71
CA LEU A 101 14.66 -4.44 6.76
C LEU A 101 15.10 -5.09 5.46
N GLY A 102 14.56 -4.61 4.35
CA GLY A 102 14.87 -5.13 3.04
C GLY A 102 14.26 -6.50 2.73
N LYS A 103 13.52 -7.13 3.67
CA LYS A 103 12.78 -8.35 3.37
C LYS A 103 11.62 -8.07 2.42
N SER A 104 11.49 -8.94 1.43
CA SER A 104 10.31 -9.02 0.58
C SER A 104 9.25 -9.84 1.31
N LEU A 105 8.03 -9.32 1.35
CA LEU A 105 6.86 -10.02 1.85
C LEU A 105 5.87 -10.17 0.71
N SER A 106 5.68 -11.41 0.25
CA SER A 106 4.76 -11.69 -0.85
C SER A 106 3.30 -11.51 -0.46
N SER A 107 2.43 -11.33 -1.46
CA SER A 107 0.99 -11.18 -1.25
C SER A 107 0.40 -12.33 -0.42
N GLY A 108 -0.45 -12.00 0.55
CA GLY A 108 -1.11 -12.94 1.46
C GLY A 108 -0.23 -13.46 2.61
N ASN A 109 1.07 -13.18 2.60
CA ASN A 109 1.97 -13.62 3.67
C ASN A 109 2.03 -12.60 4.82
N SER A 110 2.43 -13.11 5.98
CA SER A 110 2.67 -12.31 7.17
C SER A 110 4.06 -12.51 7.76
N LEU A 111 4.59 -11.47 8.38
CA LEU A 111 5.86 -11.45 9.09
C LEU A 111 5.63 -10.97 10.52
N SER A 112 6.25 -11.63 11.49
CA SER A 112 6.22 -11.22 12.89
C SER A 112 7.61 -10.81 13.34
N ALA A 113 7.69 -9.74 14.12
CA ALA A 113 8.93 -9.20 14.65
C ALA A 113 8.73 -8.65 16.07
N VAL A 114 9.84 -8.53 16.80
CA VAL A 114 9.88 -7.98 18.15
C VAL A 114 10.91 -6.86 18.17
N LEU A 115 10.52 -5.68 18.62
CA LEU A 115 11.40 -4.52 18.72
C LEU A 115 11.56 -4.09 20.17
N TYR A 116 12.77 -3.69 20.55
CA TYR A 116 13.03 -3.03 21.83
C TYR A 116 13.03 -1.53 21.61
N ALA A 117 12.23 -0.80 22.39
CA ALA A 117 12.03 0.63 22.17
C ALA A 117 11.78 1.41 23.47
N SER A 118 11.81 2.74 23.37
CA SER A 118 11.44 3.64 24.47
C SER A 118 9.98 3.46 24.85
N SER A 119 9.68 3.46 26.15
CA SER A 119 8.30 3.44 26.69
C SER A 119 7.46 4.67 26.29
N LEU A 120 8.09 5.72 25.76
CA LEU A 120 7.43 6.96 25.34
C LEU A 120 6.79 6.90 23.94
N ILE A 121 7.04 5.82 23.19
CA ILE A 121 6.42 5.63 21.87
C ILE A 121 4.96 5.22 22.06
N GLU A 122 4.05 5.94 21.41
CA GLU A 122 2.60 5.72 21.53
C GLU A 122 2.01 5.01 20.32
N SER A 123 2.64 5.13 19.15
CA SER A 123 2.19 4.44 17.93
C SER A 123 3.36 4.13 17.01
N ILE A 124 3.14 3.20 16.08
CA ILE A 124 4.12 2.83 15.07
C ILE A 124 3.52 2.82 13.68
N PHE A 125 4.34 3.06 12.67
CA PHE A 125 3.98 2.80 11.27
C PHE A 125 5.18 2.23 10.53
N MET A 126 4.92 1.70 9.33
CA MET A 126 5.95 1.13 8.47
C MET A 126 6.01 1.87 7.14
N GLN A 127 7.22 2.03 6.64
CA GLN A 127 7.48 2.38 5.26
C GLN A 127 7.87 1.15 4.46
N TYR A 128 7.32 1.00 3.27
CA TYR A 128 7.59 -0.13 2.38
C TYR A 128 7.60 0.32 0.92
N ASN A 129 8.35 -0.39 0.08
CA ASN A 129 8.31 -0.23 -1.37
C ASN A 129 7.32 -1.25 -1.94
N TYR A 130 6.33 -0.79 -2.69
CA TYR A 130 5.47 -1.67 -3.47
C TYR A 130 6.15 -2.07 -4.78
N THR A 131 6.51 -3.35 -4.92
CA THR A 131 7.39 -3.81 -6.02
C THR A 131 6.82 -3.61 -7.43
N ILE A 132 5.49 -3.61 -7.58
CA ILE A 132 4.83 -3.44 -8.89
C ILE A 132 4.96 -2.01 -9.41
N THR A 133 4.73 -0.99 -8.56
CA THR A 133 4.80 0.42 -8.96
C THR A 133 6.14 1.07 -8.61
N ASN A 134 6.98 0.37 -7.84
CA ASN A 134 8.22 0.86 -7.26
C ASN A 134 8.04 2.17 -6.44
N GLN A 135 6.88 2.32 -5.80
CA GLN A 135 6.55 3.49 -4.99
C GLN A 135 6.77 3.19 -3.51
N ILE A 136 7.31 4.18 -2.80
CA ILE A 136 7.40 4.15 -1.34
C ILE A 136 6.06 4.55 -0.77
N MET A 137 5.48 3.68 0.05
CA MET A 137 4.20 3.86 0.70
C MET A 137 4.35 3.72 2.22
N THR A 138 3.39 4.25 2.95
CA THR A 138 3.32 4.14 4.41
C THR A 138 2.08 3.37 4.83
N SER A 139 2.22 2.56 5.87
CA SER A 139 1.06 1.96 6.54
C SER A 139 0.31 3.02 7.35
N GLN A 140 -0.92 2.69 7.74
CA GLN A 140 -1.59 3.46 8.78
C GLN A 140 -0.84 3.32 10.12
N PRO A 141 -0.76 4.40 10.92
CA PRO A 141 -0.22 4.32 12.27
C PRO A 141 -1.07 3.40 13.16
N VAL A 142 -0.40 2.56 13.93
CA VAL A 142 -1.00 1.63 14.89
C VAL A 142 -0.66 2.10 16.28
N LYS A 143 -1.68 2.43 17.06
CA LYS A 143 -1.51 2.79 18.47
C LYS A 143 -1.06 1.57 19.27
N LEU A 144 -0.04 1.76 20.10
CA LEU A 144 0.43 0.75 21.04
C LEU A 144 -0.52 0.73 22.26
N SER A 145 -0.99 -0.45 22.62
CA SER A 145 -1.83 -0.74 23.78
C SER A 145 -1.11 -1.65 24.76
#